data_AF-A0A2Z6AYJ7-F1
#
_entry.id   AF-A0A2Z6AYJ7-F1
#
_cell.length_a   1.000
_cell.length_b   1.000
_cell.length_c   1.000
_cell.angle_alpha   90.00
_cell.angle_beta   90.00
_cell.angle_gamma   90.00
#
_symmetry.space_group_name_H-M   'P 1'
#
loop_
_entity.id
_entity.type
_entity.pdbx_description
1 polymer ?
#
loop_
_entity_poly.entity_id
_entity_poly.type
_entity_poly.pdbx_seq_one_letter_code
_entity_poly.pdbx_strand_id
1 'polypeptide(L)'
;MNSFNDTSADDTARSFDVSSASVAGRLDAYLAEQLAGEGVSRGKVQDLIKGGKVFVDGTVRTKPKFKLMGGETVDVALELPGSGIVPEQSELDVLFEDGRVAVIHKTAGLTVHPAPGRPAGTLVHQLAHRFPKILEMEGERPGIVHRIDKDTSGLLLVALDEASRLALSADFAERRVDKRYLALVHGVPQGNVGNQGTIDAPIGRHPRSKTKMAVVEKGGRDALSDWEVLWSTPDGSASMVAVTIHTGRTHQIRVHMAHLGHPLLGDVVYGSRQHAEWCRDSGLDPALAGRQMLHAWRLGFTHPHSGERLEFVLPPAEDFQRLALSLGQSVQRVGVVGMPGCGKSTVAALLAEAGAPLFSADQCVAELYEEEADGWIMLRRRFGEKFAPTGSAVDKAQLFAAMRSSEGMRREILDVVHPLVRHRMTEFWRSHRREDVAVAEVPLLLEGGWVEQGLADVVVGVSCTEGVRRARLATRGWDEETVATLESWQWAEADKLAACDFVVDNGGTLEDLKQNVAELLRQLVDRRRESRVALENRLNALWAGNC
;
A
#
# COMPACT_ATOMS: atom_id res chain seq x y z
N MET A 1 43.56 -6.21 -49.88
CA MET A 1 44.74 -6.77 -49.18
C MET A 1 44.85 -6.03 -47.87
N ASN A 2 44.54 -6.71 -46.77
CA ASN A 2 44.38 -6.15 -45.44
C ASN A 2 45.70 -5.63 -44.87
N SER A 3 45.73 -4.37 -44.47
CA SER A 3 46.60 -3.87 -43.42
C SER A 3 45.89 -4.06 -42.08
N PHE A 4 46.27 -5.09 -41.34
CA PHE A 4 45.89 -5.22 -39.93
C PHE A 4 46.67 -4.15 -39.15
N ASN A 5 45.91 -3.24 -38.54
CA ASN A 5 46.45 -2.29 -37.59
C ASN A 5 46.64 -3.01 -36.25
N ASP A 6 47.79 -2.71 -35.67
CA ASP A 6 48.33 -3.11 -34.38
C ASP A 6 47.29 -2.94 -33.24
N THR A 7 47.02 -4.01 -32.50
CA THR A 7 46.27 -3.96 -31.24
C THR A 7 47.22 -4.36 -30.11
N SER A 8 47.56 -3.38 -29.28
CA SER A 8 48.35 -3.46 -28.07
C SER A 8 47.93 -4.61 -27.15
N ALA A 9 48.82 -5.59 -26.98
CA ALA A 9 48.63 -6.76 -26.10
C ALA A 9 49.24 -6.59 -24.70
N ASP A 10 49.74 -5.40 -24.33
CA ASP A 10 50.63 -5.23 -23.16
C ASP A 10 49.95 -4.76 -21.86
N ASP A 11 48.63 -4.53 -21.81
CA ASP A 11 47.99 -3.88 -20.65
C ASP A 11 47.44 -4.83 -19.55
N THR A 12 47.64 -6.16 -19.70
CA THR A 12 47.05 -7.20 -18.82
C THR A 12 48.03 -7.91 -17.89
N ALA A 13 49.33 -7.59 -18.00
CA ALA A 13 50.37 -8.14 -17.13
C ALA A 13 50.66 -7.19 -15.97
N ARG A 14 50.68 -7.71 -14.74
CA ARG A 14 51.17 -7.00 -13.55
C ARG A 14 52.48 -7.62 -13.11
N SER A 15 53.52 -6.82 -12.95
CA SER A 15 54.83 -7.26 -12.47
C SER A 15 55.11 -6.64 -11.11
N PHE A 16 55.52 -7.45 -10.15
CA PHE A 16 55.80 -7.05 -8.78
C PHE A 16 57.21 -7.48 -8.39
N ASP A 17 58.06 -6.51 -8.01
CA ASP A 17 59.38 -6.79 -7.46
C ASP A 17 59.29 -7.07 -5.96
N VAL A 18 59.65 -8.28 -5.54
CA VAL A 18 59.67 -8.65 -4.11
C VAL A 18 60.94 -8.08 -3.48
N SER A 19 60.94 -6.77 -3.17
CA SER A 19 62.14 -6.11 -2.61
C SER A 19 62.61 -6.76 -1.29
N SER A 20 63.93 -6.96 -1.18
CA SER A 20 64.57 -7.74 -0.14
C SER A 20 64.53 -7.04 1.24
N ALA A 21 63.77 -7.61 2.18
CA ALA A 21 64.17 -7.87 3.58
C ALA A 21 63.01 -8.27 4.51
N SER A 22 61.73 -8.22 4.10
CA SER A 22 60.62 -8.48 5.04
C SER A 22 59.44 -9.32 4.55
N VAL A 23 59.48 -9.95 3.37
CA VAL A 23 58.36 -10.80 2.90
C VAL A 23 58.80 -12.22 2.55
N ALA A 24 59.29 -12.97 3.54
CA ALA A 24 59.30 -14.43 3.46
C ALA A 24 57.86 -14.93 3.66
N GLY A 25 57.16 -15.20 2.57
CA GLY A 25 55.71 -15.44 2.60
C GLY A 25 55.24 -16.45 1.56
N ARG A 26 53.95 -16.82 1.64
CA ARG A 26 53.31 -17.62 0.60
C ARG A 26 52.94 -16.72 -0.58
N LEU A 27 53.18 -17.20 -1.80
CA LEU A 27 52.85 -16.53 -3.07
C LEU A 27 51.39 -16.05 -3.10
N ASP A 28 50.44 -16.87 -2.62
CA ASP A 28 49.03 -16.49 -2.58
C ASP A 28 48.69 -15.39 -1.58
N ALA A 29 49.46 -15.27 -0.49
CA ALA A 29 49.27 -14.21 0.50
C ALA A 29 49.88 -12.89 0.00
N TYR A 30 51.09 -12.96 -0.57
CA TYR A 30 51.77 -11.81 -1.15
C TYR A 30 50.95 -11.16 -2.27
N LEU A 31 50.52 -11.94 -3.25
CA LEU A 31 49.73 -11.43 -4.37
C LEU A 31 48.35 -10.91 -3.93
N ALA A 32 47.73 -11.54 -2.93
CA ALA A 32 46.45 -11.05 -2.39
C ALA A 32 46.59 -9.70 -1.67
N GLU A 33 47.75 -9.43 -1.07
CA GLU A 33 48.04 -8.13 -0.45
C GLU A 33 48.32 -7.06 -1.51
N GLN A 34 49.16 -7.36 -2.51
CA GLN A 34 49.52 -6.42 -3.57
C GLN A 34 48.30 -6.04 -4.44
N LEU A 35 47.47 -7.02 -4.77
CA LEU A 35 46.29 -6.81 -5.61
C LEU A 35 45.02 -6.43 -4.81
N ALA A 36 45.11 -6.29 -3.48
CA ALA A 36 43.97 -5.88 -2.65
C ALA A 36 43.43 -4.50 -3.05
N GLY A 37 44.31 -3.57 -3.42
CA GLY A 37 43.95 -2.23 -3.90
C GLY A 37 43.25 -2.24 -5.26
N GLU A 38 43.49 -3.27 -6.07
CA GLU A 38 42.82 -3.53 -7.35
C GLU A 38 41.57 -4.43 -7.17
N GLY A 39 41.25 -4.82 -5.93
CA GLY A 39 40.05 -5.59 -5.60
C GLY A 39 40.11 -7.08 -5.93
N VAL A 40 41.28 -7.63 -6.25
CA VAL A 40 41.42 -9.06 -6.57
C VAL A 40 41.34 -9.89 -5.29
N SER A 41 40.35 -10.76 -5.20
CA SER A 41 40.17 -11.61 -4.02
C SER A 41 41.27 -12.67 -3.88
N ARG A 42 41.60 -13.06 -2.63
CA ARG A 42 42.57 -14.15 -2.39
C ARG A 42 42.18 -15.46 -3.07
N GLY A 43 40.87 -15.75 -3.20
CA GLY A 43 40.37 -16.92 -3.93
C GLY A 43 40.77 -16.86 -5.40
N LYS A 44 40.59 -15.70 -6.05
CA LYS A 44 41.00 -15.48 -7.43
C LYS A 44 42.50 -15.59 -7.62
N VAL A 45 43.30 -15.04 -6.70
CA VAL A 45 44.76 -15.22 -6.71
C VAL A 45 45.12 -16.70 -6.69
N GLN A 46 44.46 -17.50 -5.84
CA GLN A 46 44.69 -18.95 -5.82
C GLN A 46 44.29 -19.64 -7.12
N ASP A 47 43.20 -19.21 -7.76
CA ASP A 47 42.74 -19.77 -9.03
C ASP A 47 43.63 -19.37 -10.21
N LEU A 48 44.15 -18.14 -10.22
CA LEU A 48 45.16 -17.68 -11.18
C LEU A 48 46.46 -18.48 -11.05
N ILE A 49 46.92 -18.70 -9.80
CA ILE A 49 48.07 -19.55 -9.54
C ILE A 49 47.78 -20.98 -10.05
N LYS A 50 46.70 -21.63 -9.61
CA LYS A 50 46.35 -22.99 -10.07
C LYS A 50 46.18 -23.09 -11.59
N GLY A 51 45.67 -22.03 -12.22
CA GLY A 51 45.47 -21.89 -13.66
C GLY A 51 46.75 -21.59 -14.45
N GLY A 52 47.90 -21.51 -13.80
CA GLY A 52 49.20 -21.30 -14.46
C GLY A 52 49.39 -19.88 -15.00
N LYS A 53 48.67 -18.90 -14.45
CA LYS A 53 48.69 -17.50 -14.88
C LYS A 53 49.64 -16.62 -14.06
N VAL A 54 50.44 -17.24 -13.18
CA VAL A 54 51.40 -16.55 -12.30
C VAL A 54 52.79 -17.09 -12.55
N PHE A 55 53.76 -16.19 -12.71
CA PHE A 55 55.15 -16.46 -12.98
C PHE A 55 56.00 -15.90 -11.84
N VAL A 56 57.04 -16.62 -11.46
CA VAL A 56 58.07 -16.14 -10.54
C VAL A 56 59.41 -16.34 -11.23
N ASP A 57 60.13 -15.24 -11.48
CA ASP A 57 61.33 -15.18 -12.31
C ASP A 57 61.13 -15.85 -13.68
N GLY A 58 60.02 -15.51 -14.34
CA GLY A 58 59.63 -16.09 -15.64
C GLY A 58 59.17 -17.56 -15.60
N THR A 59 59.14 -18.21 -14.43
CA THR A 59 58.68 -19.61 -14.30
C THR A 59 57.25 -19.70 -13.79
N VAL A 60 56.38 -20.40 -14.53
CA VAL A 60 54.98 -20.64 -14.13
C VAL A 60 54.92 -21.33 -12.77
N ARG A 61 54.14 -20.78 -11.83
CA ARG A 61 53.85 -21.37 -10.52
C ARG A 61 52.38 -21.76 -10.42
N THR A 62 52.13 -23.02 -10.11
CA THR A 62 50.77 -23.59 -9.95
C THR A 62 50.39 -23.91 -8.52
N LYS A 63 51.28 -23.65 -7.55
CA LYS A 63 51.07 -23.95 -6.13
C LYS A 63 50.85 -22.66 -5.35
N PRO A 64 49.64 -22.39 -4.83
CA PRO A 64 49.36 -21.19 -4.03
C PRO A 64 50.29 -21.02 -2.81
N LYS A 65 50.70 -22.15 -2.22
CA LYS A 65 51.59 -22.19 -1.06
C LYS A 65 53.08 -22.09 -1.41
N PHE A 66 53.42 -21.76 -2.66
CA PHE A 66 54.82 -21.54 -3.06
C PHE A 66 55.44 -20.47 -2.16
N LYS A 67 56.65 -20.72 -1.65
CA LYS A 67 57.32 -19.83 -0.71
C LYS A 67 58.22 -18.87 -1.48
N LEU A 68 58.00 -17.57 -1.30
CA LEU A 68 58.87 -16.51 -1.81
C LEU A 68 60.04 -16.31 -0.82
N MET A 69 61.24 -16.08 -1.37
CA MET A 69 62.50 -15.96 -0.63
C MET A 69 62.98 -14.51 -0.55
N GLY A 70 62.40 -13.60 -1.34
CA GLY A 70 62.81 -12.21 -1.48
C GLY A 70 63.83 -12.03 -2.61
N GLY A 71 63.64 -10.98 -3.40
CA GLY A 71 64.45 -10.69 -4.59
C GLY A 71 63.89 -11.26 -5.90
N GLU A 72 62.80 -12.04 -5.86
CA GLU A 72 62.14 -12.54 -7.06
C GLU A 72 61.23 -11.47 -7.71
N THR A 73 61.05 -11.55 -9.03
CA THR A 73 60.02 -10.81 -9.77
C THR A 73 58.80 -11.72 -9.97
N VAL A 74 57.62 -11.24 -9.59
CA VAL A 74 56.36 -11.98 -9.71
C VAL A 74 55.48 -11.33 -10.77
N ASP A 75 55.23 -12.04 -11.87
CA ASP A 75 54.34 -11.59 -12.94
C ASP A 75 52.99 -12.31 -12.86
N VAL A 76 51.90 -11.56 -13.03
CA VAL A 76 50.54 -12.09 -13.05
C VAL A 76 49.88 -11.71 -14.37
N ALA A 77 49.49 -12.71 -15.15
CA ALA A 77 48.64 -12.55 -16.32
C ALA A 77 47.18 -12.45 -15.87
N LEU A 78 46.72 -11.22 -15.62
CA LEU A 78 45.41 -10.95 -15.06
C LEU A 78 44.37 -10.84 -16.20
N GLU A 79 43.84 -11.97 -16.64
CA GLU A 79 42.61 -11.97 -17.46
C GLU A 79 41.41 -11.92 -16.50
N LEU A 80 40.92 -10.71 -16.23
CA LEU A 80 39.60 -10.56 -15.60
C LEU A 80 38.56 -11.01 -16.63
N PRO A 81 37.79 -12.09 -16.36
CA PRO A 81 36.75 -12.50 -17.28
C PRO A 81 35.73 -11.38 -17.36
N GLY A 82 35.63 -10.71 -18.51
CA GLY A 82 34.58 -9.73 -18.75
C GLY A 82 33.22 -10.38 -18.48
N SER A 83 32.33 -9.65 -17.82
CA SER A 83 31.02 -10.16 -17.35
C SER A 83 30.08 -10.66 -18.46
N GLY A 84 30.46 -10.54 -19.73
CA GLY A 84 29.62 -10.85 -20.90
C GLY A 84 28.44 -9.89 -21.06
N ILE A 85 28.32 -8.87 -20.20
CA ILE A 85 27.29 -7.84 -20.25
C ILE A 85 27.64 -6.82 -21.33
N VAL A 86 26.72 -6.62 -22.26
CA VAL A 86 26.84 -5.59 -23.31
C VAL A 86 26.11 -4.33 -22.83
N PRO A 87 26.75 -3.15 -22.78
CA PRO A 87 26.07 -1.91 -22.43
C PRO A 87 24.85 -1.61 -23.30
N GLU A 88 23.75 -1.17 -22.69
CA GLU A 88 22.55 -0.72 -23.39
C GLU A 88 22.20 0.71 -22.99
N GLN A 89 22.03 1.60 -23.97
CA GLN A 89 21.64 2.99 -23.73
C GLN A 89 20.23 3.07 -23.14
N SER A 90 20.11 3.74 -22.00
CA SER A 90 18.84 4.03 -21.34
C SER A 90 19.02 5.24 -20.44
N GLU A 91 17.91 5.95 -20.21
CA GLU A 91 17.84 6.90 -19.11
C GLU A 91 17.76 6.12 -17.80
N LEU A 92 18.67 6.42 -16.86
CA LEU A 92 18.68 5.90 -15.51
C LEU A 92 18.38 7.04 -14.55
N ASP A 93 17.42 6.83 -13.67
CA ASP A 93 17.08 7.76 -12.60
C ASP A 93 18.05 7.55 -11.42
N VAL A 94 19.05 8.42 -11.32
CA VAL A 94 20.13 8.37 -10.33
C VAL A 94 19.88 9.44 -9.27
N LEU A 95 19.63 9.01 -8.03
CA LEU A 95 19.36 9.89 -6.89
C LEU A 95 20.65 10.37 -6.24
N PHE A 96 21.66 9.53 -6.24
CA PHE A 96 22.98 9.82 -5.67
C PHE A 96 24.04 9.07 -6.45
N GLU A 97 25.17 9.73 -6.62
CA GLU A 97 26.37 9.18 -7.24
C GLU A 97 27.56 9.89 -6.62
N ASP A 98 28.45 9.13 -6.00
CA ASP A 98 29.84 9.50 -5.86
C ASP A 98 30.68 8.44 -6.57
N GLY A 99 31.96 8.71 -6.86
CA GLY A 99 32.79 7.77 -7.63
C GLY A 99 32.93 6.35 -7.03
N ARG A 100 32.29 6.04 -5.90
CA ARG A 100 32.30 4.76 -5.19
C ARG A 100 30.95 4.05 -5.24
N VAL A 101 29.84 4.77 -5.07
CA VAL A 101 28.49 4.19 -5.03
C VAL A 101 27.47 5.03 -5.78
N ALA A 102 26.42 4.39 -6.29
CA ALA A 102 25.23 5.05 -6.80
C ALA A 102 23.96 4.50 -6.17
N VAL A 103 23.01 5.38 -5.87
CA VAL A 103 21.65 5.03 -5.48
C VAL A 103 20.71 5.43 -6.61
N ILE A 104 19.95 4.46 -7.10
CA ILE A 104 19.10 4.64 -8.27
C ILE A 104 17.65 4.26 -7.96
N HIS A 105 16.73 4.81 -8.75
CA HIS A 105 15.35 4.37 -8.81
C HIS A 105 15.18 3.33 -9.91
N LYS A 106 14.93 2.08 -9.51
CA LYS A 106 14.53 1.04 -10.46
C LYS A 106 13.03 1.13 -10.71
N THR A 107 12.62 1.36 -11.95
CA THR A 107 11.22 1.27 -12.36
C THR A 107 10.71 -0.18 -12.33
N ALA A 108 9.40 -0.37 -12.20
CA ALA A 108 8.79 -1.70 -12.32
C ALA A 108 8.89 -2.24 -13.75
N GLY A 109 8.92 -3.56 -13.92
CA GLY A 109 9.07 -4.22 -15.23
C GLY A 109 10.53 -4.46 -15.65
N LEU A 110 11.49 -3.80 -14.99
CA LEU A 110 12.92 -3.93 -15.24
C LEU A 110 13.53 -5.03 -14.35
N THR A 111 14.03 -6.10 -14.97
CA THR A 111 14.80 -7.13 -14.28
C THR A 111 16.18 -6.58 -13.92
N VAL A 112 16.70 -6.89 -12.72
CA VAL A 112 18.01 -6.38 -12.26
C VAL A 112 19.19 -6.97 -13.04
N HIS A 113 19.18 -8.27 -13.29
CA HIS A 113 20.29 -9.02 -13.88
C HIS A 113 19.79 -10.04 -14.92
N PRO A 114 20.58 -10.40 -15.96
CA PRO A 114 20.27 -11.52 -16.85
C PRO A 114 19.72 -12.75 -16.12
N ALA A 115 18.68 -13.32 -16.71
CA ALA A 115 18.08 -14.59 -16.30
C ALA A 115 17.77 -15.43 -17.55
N PRO A 116 17.56 -16.76 -17.44
CA PRO A 116 17.34 -17.62 -18.60
C PRO A 116 16.23 -17.17 -19.57
N GLY A 117 15.18 -16.50 -19.06
CA GLY A 117 14.09 -15.95 -19.88
C GLY A 117 14.28 -14.48 -20.31
N ARG A 118 15.36 -13.82 -19.89
CA ARG A 118 15.68 -12.43 -20.23
C ARG A 118 17.21 -12.21 -20.14
N PRO A 119 17.96 -12.60 -21.18
CA PRO A 119 19.42 -12.51 -21.19
C PRO A 119 19.93 -11.07 -21.31
N ALA A 120 19.18 -10.20 -22.00
CA ALA A 120 19.50 -8.78 -22.24
C ALA A 120 18.37 -7.85 -21.76
N GLY A 121 18.54 -6.52 -21.89
CA GLY A 121 17.52 -5.54 -21.52
C GLY A 121 17.22 -5.51 -20.02
N THR A 122 18.26 -5.63 -19.19
CA THR A 122 18.17 -5.62 -17.73
C THR A 122 18.94 -4.43 -17.15
N LEU A 123 18.69 -4.11 -15.88
CA LEU A 123 19.29 -2.96 -15.21
C LEU A 123 20.83 -2.96 -15.29
N VAL A 124 21.48 -4.12 -15.18
CA VAL A 124 22.95 -4.19 -15.29
C VAL A 124 23.47 -3.71 -16.66
N HIS A 125 22.72 -3.88 -17.75
CA HIS A 125 23.12 -3.39 -19.07
C HIS A 125 23.05 -1.87 -19.15
N GLN A 126 22.02 -1.29 -18.52
CA GLN A 126 21.85 0.15 -18.40
C GLN A 126 22.93 0.76 -17.49
N LEU A 127 23.22 0.10 -16.36
CA LEU A 127 24.29 0.49 -15.45
C LEU A 127 25.66 0.41 -16.14
N ALA A 128 25.91 -0.63 -16.93
CA ALA A 128 27.16 -0.76 -17.69
C ALA A 128 27.34 0.34 -18.75
N HIS A 129 26.24 0.85 -19.31
CA HIS A 129 26.29 1.98 -20.22
C HIS A 129 26.62 3.30 -19.49
N ARG A 130 25.97 3.55 -18.36
CA ARG A 130 26.15 4.79 -17.58
C ARG A 130 27.47 4.79 -16.80
N PHE A 131 27.89 3.64 -16.28
CA PHE A 131 29.05 3.44 -15.43
C PHE A 131 29.98 2.35 -16.01
N PRO A 132 30.70 2.59 -17.12
CA PRO A 132 31.49 1.54 -17.79
C PRO A 132 32.46 0.78 -16.89
N LYS A 133 33.01 1.45 -15.86
CA LYS A 133 33.92 0.86 -14.86
C LYS A 133 33.33 -0.34 -14.12
N ILE A 134 31.99 -0.45 -14.01
CA ILE A 134 31.41 -1.63 -13.34
C ILE A 134 31.78 -2.92 -14.07
N LEU A 135 32.03 -2.88 -15.38
CA LEU A 135 32.39 -4.06 -16.19
C LEU A 135 33.78 -4.61 -15.87
N GLU A 136 34.63 -3.81 -15.22
CA GLU A 136 35.97 -4.21 -14.77
C GLU A 136 35.91 -5.04 -13.47
N MET A 137 34.77 -5.06 -12.78
CA MET A 137 34.58 -5.76 -11.51
C MET A 137 34.53 -7.28 -11.65
N GLU A 138 34.90 -7.98 -10.57
CA GLU A 138 34.85 -9.43 -10.53
C GLU A 138 33.43 -9.98 -10.40
N GLY A 139 33.13 -11.01 -11.21
CA GLY A 139 31.96 -11.87 -11.06
C GLY A 139 30.85 -11.61 -12.08
N GLU A 140 29.82 -12.45 -12.01
CA GLU A 140 28.73 -12.44 -13.00
C GLU A 140 27.83 -11.20 -12.89
N ARG A 141 27.88 -10.46 -11.77
CA ARG A 141 26.96 -9.35 -11.46
C ARG A 141 27.69 -8.04 -11.14
N PRO A 142 28.33 -7.41 -12.13
CA PRO A 142 29.12 -6.19 -11.91
C PRO A 142 28.26 -5.10 -11.24
N GLY A 143 28.82 -4.47 -10.20
CA GLY A 143 28.20 -3.38 -9.42
C GLY A 143 26.96 -3.75 -8.58
N ILE A 144 26.36 -4.92 -8.77
CA ILE A 144 25.10 -5.30 -8.09
C ILE A 144 25.40 -6.01 -6.77
N VAL A 145 25.09 -5.32 -5.67
CA VAL A 145 25.28 -5.84 -4.29
C VAL A 145 23.99 -6.39 -3.68
N HIS A 146 22.82 -5.99 -4.21
CA HIS A 146 21.52 -6.54 -3.84
C HIS A 146 20.52 -6.46 -5.00
N ARG A 147 19.32 -7.02 -4.82
CA ARG A 147 18.29 -7.02 -5.87
C ARG A 147 16.89 -6.88 -5.31
N ILE A 148 16.02 -6.32 -6.13
CA ILE A 148 14.57 -6.35 -5.98
C ILE A 148 13.92 -7.08 -7.15
N ASP A 149 12.67 -7.50 -7.01
CA ASP A 149 11.95 -8.25 -8.04
C ASP A 149 11.73 -7.39 -9.30
N LYS A 150 11.48 -8.05 -10.44
CA LYS A 150 11.24 -7.39 -11.74
C LYS A 150 10.19 -6.27 -11.62
N ASP A 151 9.04 -6.59 -11.04
CA ASP A 151 7.91 -5.65 -10.94
C ASP A 151 7.81 -4.95 -9.57
N THR A 152 8.88 -5.01 -8.77
CA THR A 152 9.06 -4.11 -7.62
C THR A 152 9.78 -2.86 -8.09
N SER A 153 9.27 -1.68 -7.71
CA SER A 153 9.93 -0.40 -7.98
C SER A 153 10.72 0.07 -6.76
N GLY A 154 11.58 1.08 -6.93
CA GLY A 154 12.18 1.82 -5.82
C GLY A 154 13.71 1.77 -5.75
N LEU A 155 14.25 2.07 -4.58
CA LEU A 155 15.67 2.26 -4.32
C LEU A 155 16.51 0.99 -4.57
N LEU A 156 17.62 1.15 -5.29
CA LEU A 156 18.65 0.13 -5.45
C LEU A 156 20.05 0.76 -5.30
N LEU A 157 20.94 0.06 -4.60
CA LEU A 157 22.31 0.47 -4.31
C LEU A 157 23.24 -0.26 -5.26
N VAL A 158 24.13 0.51 -5.90
CA VAL A 158 25.10 0.03 -6.88
C VAL A 158 26.49 0.42 -6.40
N ALA A 159 27.43 -0.51 -6.44
CA ALA A 159 28.85 -0.22 -6.26
C ALA A 159 29.45 0.18 -7.61
N LEU A 160 30.27 1.24 -7.64
CA LEU A 160 30.93 1.76 -8.84
C LEU A 160 32.40 1.37 -8.94
N ASP A 161 32.99 0.82 -7.87
CA ASP A 161 34.26 0.10 -7.89
C ASP A 161 34.22 -1.22 -7.10
N GLU A 162 35.24 -2.04 -7.28
CA GLU A 162 35.35 -3.39 -6.70
C GLU A 162 35.50 -3.36 -5.17
N ALA A 163 36.26 -2.40 -4.63
CA ALA A 163 36.42 -2.25 -3.18
C ALA A 163 35.08 -1.98 -2.48
N SER A 164 34.28 -1.08 -3.05
CA SER A 164 32.94 -0.75 -2.60
C SER A 164 31.99 -1.94 -2.77
N ARG A 165 32.11 -2.69 -3.87
CA ARG A 165 31.31 -3.90 -4.11
C ARG A 165 31.53 -4.95 -3.02
N LEU A 166 32.79 -5.20 -2.66
CA LEU A 166 33.15 -6.17 -1.61
C LEU A 166 32.66 -5.71 -0.23
N ALA A 167 32.91 -4.45 0.13
CA ALA A 167 32.48 -3.88 1.42
C ALA A 167 30.95 -3.92 1.58
N LEU A 168 30.21 -3.43 0.59
CA LEU A 168 28.75 -3.44 0.62
C LEU A 168 28.19 -4.87 0.58
N SER A 169 28.79 -5.78 -0.18
CA SER A 169 28.37 -7.20 -0.16
C SER A 169 28.49 -7.82 1.23
N ALA A 170 29.55 -7.48 1.97
CA ALA A 170 29.70 -7.88 3.36
C ALA A 170 28.62 -7.23 4.25
N ASP A 171 28.33 -5.94 4.07
CA ASP A 171 27.26 -5.26 4.81
C ASP A 171 25.88 -5.89 4.60
N PHE A 172 25.54 -6.29 3.37
CA PHE A 172 24.30 -7.01 3.08
C PHE A 172 24.27 -8.40 3.72
N ALA A 173 25.40 -9.10 3.74
CA ALA A 173 25.50 -10.42 4.37
C ALA A 173 25.38 -10.34 5.91
N GLU A 174 25.98 -9.32 6.50
CA GLU A 174 25.98 -9.02 7.94
C GLU A 174 24.73 -8.24 8.40
N ARG A 175 23.82 -7.90 7.48
CA ARG A 175 22.55 -7.19 7.74
C ARG A 175 22.75 -5.78 8.32
N ARG A 176 23.81 -5.07 7.88
CA ARG A 176 24.11 -3.67 8.27
C ARG A 176 23.41 -2.61 7.41
N VAL A 177 22.64 -3.05 6.41
CA VAL A 177 21.88 -2.21 5.48
C VAL A 177 20.40 -2.20 5.86
N ASP A 178 19.88 -1.01 6.11
CA ASP A 178 18.46 -0.81 6.41
C ASP A 178 17.67 -0.79 5.11
N LYS A 179 16.63 -1.63 5.05
CA LYS A 179 15.75 -1.71 3.89
C LYS A 179 14.30 -1.70 4.35
N ARG A 180 13.58 -0.65 3.99
CA ARG A 180 12.15 -0.50 4.28
C ARG A 180 11.36 -0.36 2.99
N TYR A 181 10.25 -1.08 2.90
CA TYR A 181 9.39 -1.15 1.73
C TYR A 181 8.00 -0.66 2.06
N LEU A 182 7.30 -0.10 1.09
CA LEU A 182 5.85 0.12 1.15
C LEU A 182 5.15 -0.98 0.35
N ALA A 183 4.12 -1.57 0.94
CA ALA A 183 3.29 -2.59 0.32
C ALA A 183 1.80 -2.21 0.48
N LEU A 184 1.03 -2.23 -0.61
CA LEU A 184 -0.44 -2.25 -0.51
C LEU A 184 -0.88 -3.73 -0.44
N VAL A 185 -1.58 -4.10 0.62
CA VAL A 185 -2.03 -5.47 0.89
C VAL A 185 -3.55 -5.55 0.98
N HIS A 186 -4.08 -6.73 0.70
CA HIS A 186 -5.49 -7.04 0.93
C HIS A 186 -5.80 -7.09 2.44
N GLY A 187 -6.89 -6.46 2.85
CA GLY A 187 -7.33 -6.40 4.26
C GLY A 187 -6.41 -5.58 5.16
N VAL A 188 -6.64 -5.68 6.47
CA VAL A 188 -5.85 -5.01 7.51
C VAL A 188 -5.19 -6.07 8.41
N PRO A 189 -3.88 -6.31 8.27
CA PRO A 189 -3.14 -7.19 9.15
C PRO A 189 -3.30 -6.81 10.62
N GLN A 190 -3.53 -7.81 11.47
CA GLN A 190 -3.61 -7.62 12.92
C GLN A 190 -2.26 -8.01 13.55
N GLY A 191 -1.69 -7.07 14.30
CA GLY A 191 -0.37 -7.22 14.89
C GLY A 191 -0.40 -7.91 16.25
N ASN A 192 0.77 -8.35 16.70
CA ASN A 192 0.95 -8.78 18.10
C ASN A 192 1.05 -7.57 19.04
N VAL A 193 1.45 -6.42 18.51
CA VAL A 193 1.56 -5.14 19.22
C VAL A 193 0.85 -4.07 18.39
N GLY A 194 -0.44 -3.85 18.66
CA GLY A 194 -1.25 -2.87 17.94
C GLY A 194 -1.26 -3.12 16.42
N ASN A 195 -0.79 -2.14 15.64
CA ASN A 195 -0.70 -2.18 14.19
C ASN A 195 0.64 -2.75 13.66
N GLN A 196 1.44 -3.41 14.50
CA GLN A 196 2.78 -3.91 14.16
C GLN A 196 2.94 -5.42 14.43
N GLY A 197 3.81 -6.05 13.65
CA GLY A 197 4.15 -7.45 13.84
C GLY A 197 5.46 -7.87 13.19
N THR A 198 5.86 -9.11 13.47
CA THR A 198 7.07 -9.74 12.95
C THR A 198 6.71 -11.07 12.32
N ILE A 199 7.31 -11.36 11.17
CA ILE A 199 7.19 -12.64 10.48
C ILE A 199 8.60 -13.25 10.42
N ASP A 200 8.85 -14.20 11.32
CA ASP A 200 10.04 -15.04 11.36
C ASP A 200 9.68 -16.43 10.83
N ALA A 201 9.81 -16.61 9.51
CA ALA A 201 9.33 -17.79 8.83
C ALA A 201 10.28 -18.17 7.68
N PRO A 202 10.93 -19.35 7.71
CA PRO A 202 11.91 -19.71 6.69
C PRO A 202 11.27 -19.89 5.31
N ILE A 203 11.95 -19.36 4.28
CA ILE A 203 11.49 -19.40 2.89
C ILE A 203 12.30 -20.42 2.07
N GLY A 204 11.59 -21.28 1.35
CA GLY A 204 12.14 -22.25 0.40
C GLY A 204 11.37 -22.28 -0.92
N ARG A 205 11.78 -23.15 -1.84
CA ARG A 205 11.03 -23.39 -3.08
C ARG A 205 9.70 -24.06 -2.75
N HIS A 206 8.64 -23.66 -3.45
CA HIS A 206 7.33 -24.28 -3.26
C HIS A 206 7.38 -25.76 -3.67
N PRO A 207 6.94 -26.71 -2.82
CA PRO A 207 7.11 -28.15 -3.08
C PRO A 207 6.53 -28.64 -4.41
N ARG A 208 5.41 -28.04 -4.83
CA ARG A 208 4.68 -28.42 -6.07
C ARG A 208 4.90 -27.46 -7.25
N SER A 209 5.59 -26.34 -7.06
CA SER A 209 5.70 -25.30 -8.11
C SER A 209 7.12 -24.76 -8.17
N LYS A 210 7.85 -25.13 -9.21
CA LYS A 210 9.27 -24.79 -9.37
C LYS A 210 9.53 -23.28 -9.52
N THR A 211 8.50 -22.51 -9.89
CA THR A 211 8.56 -21.06 -10.12
C THR A 211 8.14 -20.24 -8.90
N LYS A 212 7.60 -20.87 -7.85
CA LYS A 212 7.14 -20.18 -6.63
C LYS A 212 8.05 -20.48 -5.44
N MET A 213 8.06 -19.53 -4.52
CA MET A 213 8.62 -19.68 -3.16
C MET A 213 7.49 -19.91 -2.16
N ALA A 214 7.78 -20.44 -0.98
CA ALA A 214 6.81 -20.61 0.09
C ALA A 214 7.51 -20.55 1.45
N VAL A 215 6.75 -20.25 2.50
CA VAL A 215 7.15 -20.60 3.86
C VAL A 215 7.17 -22.13 3.94
N VAL A 216 8.27 -22.71 4.39
CA VAL A 216 8.45 -24.17 4.46
C VAL A 216 9.06 -24.58 5.80
N GLU A 217 8.56 -25.66 6.39
CA GLU A 217 9.06 -26.15 7.69
C GLU A 217 10.45 -26.79 7.60
N LYS A 218 10.84 -27.33 6.43
CA LYS A 218 12.12 -28.01 6.22
C LYS A 218 12.78 -27.54 4.93
N GLY A 219 14.11 -27.35 4.99
CA GLY A 219 14.93 -26.97 3.82
C GLY A 219 14.75 -25.52 3.35
N GLY A 220 14.02 -24.69 4.11
CA GLY A 220 13.94 -23.25 3.90
C GLY A 220 15.19 -22.54 4.42
N ARG A 221 15.38 -21.29 3.99
CA ARG A 221 16.40 -20.39 4.53
C ARG A 221 15.72 -19.37 5.42
N ASP A 222 16.35 -19.04 6.54
CA ASP A 222 15.86 -18.05 7.49
C ASP A 222 15.50 -16.74 6.79
N ALA A 223 14.30 -16.26 7.11
CA ALA A 223 13.74 -15.03 6.61
C ALA A 223 12.98 -14.31 7.71
N LEU A 224 13.32 -13.04 7.90
CA LEU A 224 12.77 -12.20 8.95
C LEU A 224 12.32 -10.86 8.36
N SER A 225 11.05 -10.51 8.61
CA SER A 225 10.44 -9.25 8.20
C SER A 225 9.62 -8.66 9.35
N ASP A 226 9.89 -7.42 9.71
CA ASP A 226 9.01 -6.63 10.58
C ASP A 226 8.07 -5.80 9.71
N TRP A 227 6.87 -5.53 10.22
CA TRP A 227 5.87 -4.77 9.49
C TRP A 227 5.03 -3.88 10.39
N GLU A 228 4.52 -2.80 9.81
CA GLU A 228 3.67 -1.80 10.46
C GLU A 228 2.59 -1.30 9.51
N VAL A 229 1.32 -1.35 9.90
CA VAL A 229 0.23 -0.73 9.13
C VAL A 229 0.31 0.79 9.29
N LEU A 230 0.58 1.49 8.19
CA LEU A 230 0.66 2.96 8.15
C LEU A 230 -0.69 3.61 7.88
N TRP A 231 -1.53 2.92 7.11
CA TRP A 231 -2.82 3.42 6.67
C TRP A 231 -3.71 2.26 6.24
N SER A 232 -5.02 2.40 6.40
CA SER A 232 -6.03 1.46 5.91
C SER A 232 -7.16 2.20 5.23
N THR A 233 -7.82 1.53 4.29
CA THR A 233 -9.06 2.05 3.71
C THR A 233 -10.14 2.15 4.78
N PRO A 234 -11.10 3.10 4.65
CA PRO A 234 -12.20 3.24 5.61
C PRO A 234 -13.03 1.95 5.78
N ASP A 235 -13.15 1.15 4.72
CA ASP A 235 -13.89 -0.11 4.71
C ASP A 235 -13.06 -1.34 5.13
N GLY A 236 -11.76 -1.15 5.40
CA GLY A 236 -10.84 -2.22 5.78
C GLY A 236 -10.51 -3.23 4.67
N SER A 237 -10.89 -2.96 3.42
CA SER A 237 -10.63 -3.84 2.27
C SER A 237 -9.15 -3.92 1.87
N ALA A 238 -8.37 -2.88 2.19
CA ALA A 238 -6.94 -2.83 1.93
C ALA A 238 -6.18 -1.99 2.97
N SER A 239 -4.86 -2.18 3.03
CA SER A 239 -3.98 -1.35 3.85
C SER A 239 -2.61 -1.13 3.22
N MET A 240 -1.97 -0.03 3.58
CA MET A 240 -0.58 0.25 3.30
C MET A 240 0.27 -0.15 4.50
N VAL A 241 1.24 -1.01 4.24
CA VAL A 241 2.13 -1.59 5.25
C VAL A 241 3.56 -1.24 4.93
N ALA A 242 4.27 -0.70 5.91
CA ALA A 242 5.71 -0.59 5.85
C ALA A 242 6.35 -1.92 6.26
N VAL A 243 7.28 -2.44 5.48
CA VAL A 243 7.95 -3.72 5.74
C VAL A 243 9.46 -3.49 5.82
N THR A 244 10.05 -3.79 6.97
CA THR A 244 11.50 -3.79 7.18
C THR A 244 12.01 -5.21 7.02
N ILE A 245 12.92 -5.46 6.08
CA ILE A 245 13.49 -6.79 5.87
C ILE A 245 14.91 -6.89 6.42
N HIS A 246 15.12 -7.85 7.31
CA HIS A 246 16.44 -8.15 7.89
C HIS A 246 17.22 -9.15 7.04
N THR A 247 16.51 -9.90 6.20
CA THR A 247 17.06 -10.84 5.22
C THR A 247 16.65 -10.45 3.80
N GLY A 248 17.28 -11.05 2.78
CA GLY A 248 16.98 -10.78 1.36
C GLY A 248 16.65 -12.04 0.58
N ARG A 249 15.57 -12.76 0.96
CA ARG A 249 15.15 -13.98 0.23
C ARG A 249 14.29 -13.63 -0.99
N THR A 250 14.34 -14.49 -2.01
CA THR A 250 13.53 -14.34 -3.23
C THR A 250 12.06 -14.22 -2.87
N HIS A 251 11.39 -13.16 -3.33
CA HIS A 251 9.98 -12.88 -3.07
C HIS A 251 9.62 -12.76 -1.57
N GLN A 252 10.56 -12.43 -0.69
CA GLN A 252 10.36 -12.52 0.77
C GLN A 252 9.10 -11.81 1.26
N ILE A 253 8.95 -10.51 0.97
CA ILE A 253 7.80 -9.71 1.41
C ILE A 253 6.49 -10.30 0.87
N ARG A 254 6.49 -10.68 -0.41
CA ARG A 254 5.32 -11.24 -1.09
C ARG A 254 4.84 -12.55 -0.46
N VAL A 255 5.79 -13.44 -0.17
CA VAL A 255 5.52 -14.73 0.48
C VAL A 255 5.08 -14.53 1.93
N HIS A 256 5.76 -13.68 2.69
CA HIS A 256 5.43 -13.42 4.10
C HIS A 256 4.04 -12.81 4.25
N MET A 257 3.73 -11.78 3.45
CA MET A 257 2.41 -11.14 3.49
C MET A 257 1.29 -12.10 3.06
N ALA A 258 1.52 -12.91 2.02
CA ALA A 258 0.58 -13.96 1.65
C ALA A 258 0.43 -15.03 2.74
N HIS A 259 1.52 -15.40 3.42
CA HIS A 259 1.50 -16.34 4.54
C HIS A 259 0.71 -15.80 5.74
N LEU A 260 0.79 -14.49 5.98
CA LEU A 260 -0.03 -13.79 7.00
C LEU A 260 -1.52 -13.71 6.62
N GLY A 261 -1.90 -14.09 5.39
CA GLY A 261 -3.28 -13.99 4.88
C GLY A 261 -3.60 -12.66 4.18
N HIS A 262 -2.62 -11.78 4.05
CA HIS A 262 -2.76 -10.44 3.48
C HIS A 262 -1.81 -10.26 2.27
N PRO A 263 -2.02 -11.00 1.16
CA PRO A 263 -1.15 -10.86 -0.01
C PRO A 263 -1.18 -9.44 -0.56
N LEU A 264 -0.15 -9.08 -1.33
CA LEU A 264 -0.07 -7.77 -1.96
C LEU A 264 -1.14 -7.63 -3.04
N LEU A 265 -1.72 -6.44 -3.13
CA LEU A 265 -2.58 -6.06 -4.25
C LEU A 265 -1.78 -6.19 -5.57
N GLY A 266 -2.41 -6.78 -6.58
CA GLY A 266 -1.80 -7.03 -7.89
C GLY A 266 -0.79 -8.19 -7.95
N ASP A 267 -0.57 -8.92 -6.84
CA ASP A 267 0.31 -10.09 -6.87
C ASP A 267 -0.40 -11.34 -7.41
N VAL A 268 -0.31 -11.54 -8.73
CA VAL A 268 -0.89 -12.69 -9.42
C VAL A 268 -0.20 -14.03 -9.10
N VAL A 269 0.93 -14.04 -8.39
CA VAL A 269 1.65 -15.28 -8.04
C VAL A 269 1.18 -15.80 -6.69
N TYR A 270 1.07 -14.92 -5.69
CA TYR A 270 0.80 -15.29 -4.29
C TYR A 270 -0.58 -14.90 -3.79
N GLY A 271 -1.26 -13.97 -4.48
CA GLY A 271 -2.60 -13.51 -4.13
C GLY A 271 -3.60 -13.62 -5.29
N SER A 272 -3.40 -14.55 -6.23
CA SER A 272 -4.20 -14.62 -7.47
C SER A 272 -5.71 -14.68 -7.25
N ARG A 273 -6.16 -15.38 -6.21
CA ARG A 273 -7.57 -15.49 -5.85
C ARG A 273 -8.10 -14.18 -5.29
N GLN A 274 -7.40 -13.63 -4.29
CA GLN A 274 -7.76 -12.36 -3.63
C GLN A 274 -7.74 -11.20 -4.63
N HIS A 275 -6.77 -11.19 -5.54
CA HIS A 275 -6.71 -10.20 -6.61
C HIS A 275 -7.88 -10.35 -7.59
N ALA A 276 -8.27 -11.58 -7.97
CA ALA A 276 -9.43 -11.79 -8.83
C ALA A 276 -10.76 -11.40 -8.16
N GLU A 277 -10.92 -11.70 -6.86
CA GLU A 277 -12.05 -11.26 -6.05
C GLU A 277 -12.08 -9.72 -5.96
N TRP A 278 -10.94 -9.08 -5.68
CA TRP A 278 -10.82 -7.63 -5.68
C TRP A 278 -11.07 -6.99 -7.04
N CYS A 279 -10.62 -7.57 -8.17
CA CYS A 279 -10.93 -7.03 -9.50
C CYS A 279 -12.43 -7.05 -9.79
N ARG A 280 -13.14 -8.08 -9.32
CA ARG A 280 -14.60 -8.20 -9.47
C ARG A 280 -15.33 -7.21 -8.57
N ASP A 281 -14.88 -7.13 -7.31
CA ASP A 281 -15.66 -6.49 -6.27
C ASP A 281 -15.22 -5.03 -6.06
N SER A 282 -13.97 -4.64 -6.28
CA SER A 282 -13.53 -3.24 -6.09
C SER A 282 -14.18 -2.29 -7.08
N GLY A 283 -14.33 -2.73 -8.34
CA GLY A 283 -14.70 -1.94 -9.53
C GLY A 283 -13.86 -0.69 -9.71
N LEU A 284 -12.64 -0.75 -9.20
CA LEU A 284 -11.54 0.02 -9.70
C LEU A 284 -11.03 -0.67 -10.98
N ASP A 285 -10.40 0.11 -11.84
CA ASP A 285 -9.73 -0.46 -13.01
C ASP A 285 -8.63 -1.44 -12.55
N PRO A 286 -8.70 -2.74 -12.92
CA PRO A 286 -7.67 -3.71 -12.60
C PRO A 286 -6.26 -3.29 -13.03
N ALA A 287 -6.13 -2.44 -14.05
CA ALA A 287 -4.85 -1.91 -14.50
C ALA A 287 -4.13 -1.07 -13.44
N LEU A 288 -4.86 -0.47 -12.49
CA LEU A 288 -4.27 0.25 -11.35
C LEU A 288 -3.43 -0.66 -10.45
N ALA A 289 -3.74 -1.96 -10.42
CA ALA A 289 -3.00 -2.98 -9.69
C ALA A 289 -2.36 -4.02 -10.63
N GLY A 290 -1.80 -3.59 -11.77
CA GLY A 290 -1.24 -4.46 -12.80
C GLY A 290 0.05 -5.24 -12.43
N ARG A 291 0.59 -5.02 -11.22
CA ARG A 291 1.77 -5.68 -10.66
C ARG A 291 1.66 -5.79 -9.15
N GLN A 292 2.55 -6.53 -8.49
CA GLN A 292 2.64 -6.48 -7.03
C GLN A 292 2.90 -5.04 -6.56
N MET A 293 1.98 -4.49 -5.77
CA MET A 293 2.06 -3.14 -5.21
C MET A 293 3.09 -3.09 -4.08
N LEU A 294 4.36 -3.17 -4.48
CA LEU A 294 5.54 -3.18 -3.64
C LEU A 294 6.54 -2.14 -4.15
N HIS A 295 7.06 -1.34 -3.22
CA HIS A 295 8.02 -0.29 -3.49
C HIS A 295 9.15 -0.28 -2.45
N ALA A 296 10.41 -0.28 -2.88
CA ALA A 296 11.59 -0.11 -2.03
C ALA A 296 11.73 1.36 -1.64
N TRP A 297 11.20 1.70 -0.46
CA TRP A 297 10.89 3.07 -0.03
C TRP A 297 12.03 3.77 0.68
N ARG A 298 12.69 3.11 1.64
CA ARG A 298 13.85 3.66 2.35
C ARG A 298 15.03 2.70 2.28
N LEU A 299 16.22 3.28 2.11
CA LEU A 299 17.48 2.57 2.08
C LEU A 299 18.51 3.34 2.92
N GLY A 300 19.08 2.69 3.94
CA GLY A 300 20.13 3.25 4.78
C GLY A 300 21.37 2.36 4.78
N PHE A 301 22.55 2.93 4.57
CA PHE A 301 23.82 2.20 4.56
C PHE A 301 24.99 3.07 4.99
N THR A 302 26.06 2.43 5.44
CA THR A 302 27.33 3.13 5.74
C THR A 302 28.14 3.22 4.45
N HIS A 303 28.54 4.43 4.07
CA HIS A 303 29.32 4.65 2.87
C HIS A 303 30.68 3.93 2.97
N PRO A 304 31.05 3.08 2.00
CA PRO A 304 32.17 2.14 2.16
C PRO A 304 33.56 2.81 2.23
N HIS A 305 33.67 4.05 1.76
CA HIS A 305 34.92 4.82 1.82
C HIS A 305 34.97 5.82 2.99
N SER A 306 34.05 6.78 3.04
CA SER A 306 33.99 7.81 4.10
C SER A 306 33.56 7.29 5.47
N GLY A 307 32.83 6.16 5.55
CA GLY A 307 32.24 5.67 6.79
C GLY A 307 31.00 6.45 7.27
N GLU A 308 30.54 7.43 6.49
CA GLU A 308 29.34 8.22 6.81
C GLU A 308 28.06 7.37 6.66
N ARG A 309 27.07 7.58 7.54
CA ARG A 309 25.75 6.96 7.38
C ARG A 309 24.93 7.75 6.37
N LEU A 310 24.53 7.12 5.28
CA LEU A 310 23.67 7.70 4.25
C LEU A 310 22.28 7.07 4.30
N GLU A 311 21.25 7.89 4.12
CA GLU A 311 19.85 7.48 4.08
C GLU A 311 19.13 8.11 2.90
N PHE A 312 18.35 7.28 2.20
CA PHE A 312 17.59 7.67 1.03
C PHE A 312 16.13 7.29 1.21
N VAL A 313 15.25 8.20 0.78
CA VAL A 313 13.81 7.98 0.73
C VAL A 313 13.34 8.30 -0.69
N LEU A 314 12.51 7.42 -1.25
CA LEU A 314 11.93 7.60 -2.58
C LEU A 314 10.42 7.40 -2.49
N PRO A 315 9.59 8.42 -2.80
CA PRO A 315 8.15 8.24 -2.89
C PRO A 315 7.77 7.12 -3.87
N PRO A 316 6.68 6.37 -3.59
CA PRO A 316 6.26 5.28 -4.44
C PRO A 316 5.91 5.76 -5.86
N ALA A 317 6.02 4.87 -6.83
CA ALA A 317 5.70 5.18 -8.23
C ALA A 317 4.22 5.61 -8.41
N GLU A 318 3.93 6.32 -9.50
CA GLU A 318 2.62 6.92 -9.75
C GLU A 318 1.47 5.91 -9.73
N ASP A 319 1.68 4.69 -10.23
CA ASP A 319 0.69 3.61 -10.22
C ASP A 319 0.24 3.25 -8.79
N PHE A 320 1.21 3.14 -7.88
CA PHE A 320 0.99 2.87 -6.46
C PHE A 320 0.24 4.04 -5.79
N GLN A 321 0.64 5.29 -6.07
CA GLN A 321 -0.01 6.48 -5.50
C GLN A 321 -1.47 6.59 -5.96
N ARG A 322 -1.72 6.43 -7.26
CA ARG A 322 -3.07 6.46 -7.84
C ARG A 322 -3.95 5.38 -7.23
N LEU A 323 -3.43 4.15 -7.11
CA LEU A 323 -4.17 3.06 -6.47
C LEU A 323 -4.48 3.35 -5.00
N ALA A 324 -3.52 3.83 -4.21
CA ALA A 324 -3.74 4.18 -2.81
C ALA A 324 -4.83 5.27 -2.66
N LEU A 325 -4.79 6.30 -3.51
CA LEU A 325 -5.79 7.36 -3.53
C LEU A 325 -7.18 6.82 -3.90
N SER A 326 -7.27 5.96 -4.93
CA SER A 326 -8.52 5.33 -5.35
C SER A 326 -9.11 4.40 -4.28
N LEU A 327 -8.26 3.66 -3.57
CA LEU A 327 -8.67 2.79 -2.46
C LEU A 327 -9.15 3.59 -1.24
N GLY A 328 -8.57 4.77 -1.00
CA GLY A 328 -8.95 5.63 0.10
C GLY A 328 -10.20 6.47 -0.13
N GLN A 329 -10.66 6.57 -1.37
CA GLN A 329 -11.91 7.25 -1.70
C GLN A 329 -13.09 6.38 -1.30
N SER A 330 -13.99 6.96 -0.51
CA SER A 330 -15.31 6.42 -0.24
C SER A 330 -16.38 7.36 -0.77
N VAL A 331 -17.58 6.82 -0.97
CA VAL A 331 -18.79 7.64 -1.16
C VAL A 331 -18.90 8.68 -0.05
N GLN A 332 -19.25 9.92 -0.41
CA GLN A 332 -19.59 10.93 0.59
C GLN A 332 -21.00 10.64 1.11
N ARG A 333 -21.10 10.25 2.39
CA ARG A 333 -22.36 9.85 3.02
C ARG A 333 -23.05 11.08 3.57
N VAL A 334 -24.16 11.46 2.94
CA VAL A 334 -24.92 12.66 3.29
C VAL A 334 -26.15 12.27 4.09
N GLY A 335 -26.24 12.74 5.33
CA GLY A 335 -27.43 12.60 6.16
C GLY A 335 -28.36 13.79 5.99
N VAL A 336 -29.62 13.57 5.61
CA VAL A 336 -30.64 14.61 5.52
C VAL A 336 -31.53 14.57 6.75
N VAL A 337 -31.57 15.68 7.47
CA VAL A 337 -32.34 15.86 8.71
C VAL A 337 -33.24 17.08 8.59
N GLY A 338 -34.22 17.17 9.50
CA GLY A 338 -35.09 18.32 9.60
C GLY A 338 -36.35 17.97 10.36
N MET A 339 -37.01 18.98 10.90
CA MET A 339 -38.21 18.78 11.71
C MET A 339 -39.37 18.21 10.88
N PRO A 340 -40.34 17.50 11.47
CA PRO A 340 -41.49 16.98 10.73
C PRO A 340 -42.17 18.08 9.91
N GLY A 341 -42.47 17.80 8.64
CA GLY A 341 -43.12 18.75 7.72
C GLY A 341 -42.19 19.77 7.04
N CYS A 342 -40.89 19.80 7.37
CA CYS A 342 -39.94 20.73 6.74
C CYS A 342 -39.67 20.44 5.25
N GLY A 343 -39.99 19.22 4.79
CA GLY A 343 -39.76 18.79 3.40
C GLY A 343 -38.43 18.06 3.16
N LYS A 344 -37.81 17.52 4.21
CA LYS A 344 -36.69 16.56 4.15
C LYS A 344 -36.81 15.52 3.02
N SER A 345 -37.95 14.84 2.90
CA SER A 345 -38.20 13.84 1.86
C SER A 345 -38.24 14.44 0.45
N THR A 346 -38.68 15.68 0.31
CA THR A 346 -38.68 16.40 -0.99
C THR A 346 -37.26 16.77 -1.39
N VAL A 347 -36.44 17.27 -0.46
CA VAL A 347 -35.02 17.53 -0.71
C VAL A 347 -34.27 16.25 -1.08
N ALA A 348 -34.49 15.18 -0.32
CA ALA A 348 -33.91 13.87 -0.59
C ALA A 348 -34.30 13.33 -1.98
N ALA A 349 -35.56 13.48 -2.38
CA ALA A 349 -36.03 13.11 -3.72
C ALA A 349 -35.36 13.94 -4.82
N LEU A 350 -35.21 15.26 -4.64
CA LEU A 350 -34.52 16.12 -5.61
C LEU A 350 -33.03 15.76 -5.75
N LEU A 351 -32.36 15.38 -4.65
CA LEU A 351 -30.99 14.86 -4.70
C LEU A 351 -30.93 13.52 -5.45
N ALA A 352 -31.94 12.66 -5.28
CA ALA A 352 -32.06 11.41 -6.02
C ALA A 352 -32.32 11.62 -7.52
N GLU A 353 -33.16 12.58 -7.88
CA GLU A 353 -33.39 13.01 -9.27
C GLU A 353 -32.11 13.53 -9.92
N ALA A 354 -31.20 14.12 -9.14
CA ALA A 354 -29.88 14.55 -9.58
C ALA A 354 -28.84 13.42 -9.67
N GLY A 355 -29.22 12.17 -9.36
CA GLY A 355 -28.39 10.97 -9.52
C GLY A 355 -27.76 10.43 -8.24
N ALA A 356 -27.99 11.04 -7.08
CA ALA A 356 -27.48 10.51 -5.81
C ALA A 356 -28.37 9.36 -5.31
N PRO A 357 -27.84 8.15 -5.03
CA PRO A 357 -28.65 7.10 -4.43
C PRO A 357 -29.26 7.56 -3.12
N LEU A 358 -30.48 7.13 -2.83
CA LEU A 358 -31.23 7.52 -1.65
C LEU A 358 -31.60 6.31 -0.77
N PHE A 359 -31.26 6.40 0.51
CA PHE A 359 -31.79 5.58 1.57
C PHE A 359 -32.86 6.35 2.36
N SER A 360 -34.04 5.77 2.53
CA SER A 360 -35.09 6.33 3.39
C SER A 360 -35.26 5.46 4.62
N ALA A 361 -35.04 6.03 5.82
CA ALA A 361 -35.29 5.30 7.07
C ALA A 361 -36.77 4.92 7.22
N ASP A 362 -37.70 5.79 6.78
CA ASP A 362 -39.13 5.53 6.87
C ASP A 362 -39.56 4.35 5.98
N GLN A 363 -39.01 4.28 4.76
CA GLN A 363 -39.22 3.13 3.87
C GLN A 363 -38.58 1.86 4.44
N CYS A 364 -37.33 1.93 4.92
CA CYS A 364 -36.65 0.80 5.52
C CYS A 364 -37.42 0.22 6.72
N VAL A 365 -37.97 1.09 7.59
CA VAL A 365 -38.81 0.65 8.71
C VAL A 365 -40.11 0.02 8.22
N ALA A 366 -40.73 0.55 7.16
CA ALA A 366 -41.93 -0.06 6.58
C ALA A 366 -41.67 -1.50 6.10
N GLU A 367 -40.55 -1.73 5.40
CA GLU A 367 -40.12 -3.05 4.93
C GLU A 367 -39.80 -3.99 6.11
N LEU A 368 -39.09 -3.48 7.14
CA LEU A 368 -38.79 -4.25 8.35
C LEU A 368 -40.03 -4.66 9.16
N TYR A 369 -41.16 -3.98 8.95
CA TYR A 369 -42.41 -4.19 9.67
C TYR A 369 -43.40 -5.09 8.92
N GLU A 370 -43.08 -5.51 7.69
CA GLU A 370 -43.84 -6.52 6.97
C GLU A 370 -43.86 -7.86 7.73
N GLU A 371 -44.89 -8.66 7.51
CA GLU A 371 -45.00 -9.96 8.16
C GLU A 371 -43.77 -10.83 7.85
N GLU A 372 -43.25 -11.51 8.87
CA GLU A 372 -42.03 -12.34 8.82
C GLU A 372 -40.73 -11.59 8.50
N ALA A 373 -40.74 -10.25 8.34
CA ALA A 373 -39.52 -9.46 8.21
C ALA A 373 -38.74 -9.37 9.54
N ASP A 374 -37.46 -8.99 9.47
CA ASP A 374 -36.56 -8.97 10.63
C ASP A 374 -37.12 -8.13 11.80
N GLY A 375 -37.65 -6.94 11.52
CA GLY A 375 -38.21 -6.06 12.55
C GLY A 375 -39.48 -6.63 13.18
N TRP A 376 -40.38 -7.19 12.37
CA TRP A 376 -41.57 -7.90 12.83
C TRP A 376 -41.19 -9.08 13.75
N ILE A 377 -40.22 -9.92 13.34
CA ILE A 377 -39.75 -11.05 14.14
C ILE A 377 -39.19 -10.58 15.48
N MET A 378 -38.35 -9.54 15.46
CA MET A 378 -37.72 -9.05 16.69
C MET A 378 -38.72 -8.41 17.65
N LEU A 379 -39.66 -7.61 17.15
CA LEU A 379 -40.75 -7.05 17.94
C LEU A 379 -41.63 -8.15 18.54
N ARG A 380 -41.93 -9.19 17.76
CA ARG A 380 -42.72 -10.33 18.23
C ARG A 380 -41.99 -11.14 19.31
N ARG A 381 -40.69 -11.41 19.13
CA ARG A 381 -39.88 -12.10 20.14
C ARG A 381 -39.83 -11.34 21.46
N ARG A 382 -39.79 -10.01 21.40
CA ARG A 382 -39.68 -9.15 22.58
C ARG A 382 -41.01 -8.87 23.27
N PHE A 383 -42.07 -8.63 22.50
CA PHE A 383 -43.36 -8.13 23.01
C PHE A 383 -44.55 -9.07 22.74
N GLY A 384 -44.30 -10.27 22.20
CA GLY A 384 -45.34 -11.21 21.78
C GLY A 384 -46.14 -10.66 20.61
N GLU A 385 -47.41 -11.03 20.50
CA GLU A 385 -48.30 -10.58 19.42
C GLU A 385 -48.78 -9.13 19.58
N LYS A 386 -48.40 -8.45 20.68
CA LYS A 386 -48.91 -7.11 21.04
C LYS A 386 -48.73 -6.06 19.93
N PHE A 387 -47.62 -6.10 19.19
CA PHE A 387 -47.34 -5.17 18.11
C PHE A 387 -47.17 -5.85 16.75
N ALA A 388 -47.05 -7.17 16.73
CA ALA A 388 -46.77 -7.98 15.54
C ALA A 388 -47.71 -9.21 15.54
N PRO A 389 -48.99 -9.02 15.20
CA PRO A 389 -49.97 -10.10 15.22
C PRO A 389 -49.71 -11.12 14.11
N THR A 390 -50.10 -12.38 14.33
CA THR A 390 -50.01 -13.42 13.29
C THR A 390 -50.92 -13.09 12.10
N GLY A 391 -50.40 -13.22 10.88
CA GLY A 391 -51.14 -12.95 9.64
C GLY A 391 -51.18 -11.48 9.24
N SER A 392 -50.35 -10.62 9.84
CA SER A 392 -50.35 -9.18 9.57
C SER A 392 -49.02 -8.50 9.86
N ALA A 393 -48.77 -7.36 9.19
CA ALA A 393 -47.65 -6.47 9.48
C ALA A 393 -47.74 -5.86 10.90
N VAL A 394 -46.67 -5.19 11.33
CA VAL A 394 -46.62 -4.49 12.63
C VAL A 394 -47.71 -3.42 12.72
N ASP A 395 -48.46 -3.41 13.82
CA ASP A 395 -49.45 -2.38 14.12
C ASP A 395 -48.74 -1.08 14.53
N LYS A 396 -48.51 -0.21 13.54
CA LYS A 396 -47.83 1.09 13.72
C LYS A 396 -48.59 2.01 14.67
N ALA A 397 -49.94 1.95 14.71
CA ALA A 397 -50.74 2.82 15.56
C ALA A 397 -50.61 2.41 17.04
N GLN A 398 -50.71 1.11 17.31
CA GLN A 398 -50.52 0.56 18.65
C GLN A 398 -49.09 0.76 19.15
N LEU A 399 -48.09 0.59 18.27
CA LEU A 399 -46.69 0.82 18.58
C LEU A 399 -46.42 2.30 18.90
N PHE A 400 -46.95 3.23 18.09
CA PHE A 400 -46.85 4.67 18.35
C PHE A 400 -47.52 5.07 19.66
N ALA A 401 -48.73 4.57 19.94
CA ALA A 401 -49.43 4.81 21.20
C ALA A 401 -48.62 4.33 22.42
N ALA A 402 -47.98 3.16 22.31
CA ALA A 402 -47.13 2.62 23.37
C ALA A 402 -45.85 3.47 23.58
N MET A 403 -45.18 3.89 22.51
CA MET A 403 -44.03 4.81 22.58
C MET A 403 -44.39 6.16 23.22
N ARG A 404 -45.61 6.65 22.93
CA ARG A 404 -46.14 7.89 23.50
C ARG A 404 -46.44 7.80 24.99
N SER A 405 -46.92 6.65 25.46
CA SER A 405 -47.27 6.45 26.86
C SER A 405 -46.08 6.19 27.81
N SER A 406 -44.91 5.81 27.29
CA SER A 406 -43.77 5.40 28.12
C SER A 406 -42.45 5.62 27.41
N GLU A 407 -41.58 6.43 28.03
CA GLU A 407 -40.22 6.63 27.53
C GLU A 407 -39.40 5.33 27.56
N GLY A 408 -39.59 4.48 28.58
CA GLY A 408 -38.94 3.18 28.66
C GLY A 408 -39.36 2.27 27.50
N MET A 409 -40.65 2.26 27.16
CA MET A 409 -41.16 1.50 26.01
C MET A 409 -40.61 2.03 24.69
N ARG A 410 -40.55 3.36 24.54
CA ARG A 410 -39.93 4.00 23.38
C ARG A 410 -38.48 3.54 23.22
N ARG A 411 -37.68 3.59 24.28
CA ARG A 411 -36.27 3.13 24.23
C ARG A 411 -36.17 1.65 23.84
N GLU A 412 -36.96 0.77 24.46
CA GLU A 412 -36.91 -0.66 24.11
C GLU A 412 -37.28 -0.94 22.64
N ILE A 413 -38.25 -0.20 22.08
CA ILE A 413 -38.61 -0.34 20.66
C ILE A 413 -37.47 0.17 19.76
N LEU A 414 -36.88 1.32 20.09
CA LEU A 414 -35.76 1.86 19.31
C LEU A 414 -34.53 0.95 19.39
N ASP A 415 -34.26 0.32 20.54
CA ASP A 415 -33.16 -0.64 20.71
C ASP A 415 -33.33 -1.90 19.85
N VAL A 416 -34.57 -2.25 19.49
CA VAL A 416 -34.86 -3.34 18.56
C VAL A 416 -34.69 -2.90 17.10
N VAL A 417 -35.20 -1.71 16.74
CA VAL A 417 -35.32 -1.29 15.34
C VAL A 417 -34.05 -0.58 14.84
N HIS A 418 -33.42 0.27 15.65
CA HIS A 418 -32.24 1.05 15.23
C HIS A 418 -31.09 0.18 14.73
N PRO A 419 -30.69 -0.93 15.40
CA PRO A 419 -29.62 -1.79 14.88
C PRO A 419 -29.92 -2.36 13.48
N LEU A 420 -31.19 -2.70 13.21
CA LEU A 420 -31.62 -3.21 11.91
C LEU A 420 -31.53 -2.13 10.82
N VAL A 421 -32.05 -0.93 11.09
CA VAL A 421 -31.98 0.20 10.16
C VAL A 421 -30.52 0.61 9.91
N ARG A 422 -29.69 0.67 10.95
CA ARG A 422 -28.25 0.95 10.83
C ARG A 422 -27.54 -0.08 9.97
N HIS A 423 -27.86 -1.36 10.14
CA HIS A 423 -27.31 -2.41 9.30
C HIS A 423 -27.70 -2.23 7.83
N ARG A 424 -28.98 -2.00 7.54
CA ARG A 424 -29.47 -1.74 6.17
C ARG A 424 -28.83 -0.50 5.54
N MET A 425 -28.66 0.56 6.31
CA MET A 425 -28.00 1.79 5.85
C MET A 425 -26.50 1.55 5.60
N THR A 426 -25.83 0.75 6.43
CA THR A 426 -24.43 0.37 6.22
C THR A 426 -24.26 -0.45 4.94
N GLU A 427 -25.15 -1.39 4.68
CA GLU A 427 -25.18 -2.15 3.43
C GLU A 427 -25.47 -1.24 2.22
N PHE A 428 -26.34 -0.26 2.38
CA PHE A 428 -26.59 0.77 1.36
C PHE A 428 -25.33 1.59 1.05
N TRP A 429 -24.58 2.03 2.06
CA TRP A 429 -23.30 2.70 1.84
C TRP A 429 -22.30 1.80 1.13
N ARG A 430 -22.24 0.51 1.50
CA ARG A 430 -21.36 -0.45 0.85
C ARG A 430 -21.73 -0.66 -0.60
N SER A 431 -23.00 -0.85 -0.94
CA SER A 431 -23.44 -1.07 -2.31
C SER A 431 -23.22 0.15 -3.21
N HIS A 432 -23.25 1.36 -2.65
CA HIS A 432 -23.03 2.63 -3.35
C HIS A 432 -21.66 3.26 -3.07
N ARG A 433 -20.68 2.51 -2.55
CA ARG A 433 -19.36 3.04 -2.14
C ARG A 433 -18.56 3.74 -3.24
N ARG A 434 -18.97 3.55 -4.50
CA ARG A 434 -18.34 4.11 -5.70
C ARG A 434 -19.02 5.37 -6.21
N GLU A 435 -20.20 5.67 -5.72
CA GLU A 435 -20.90 6.89 -6.08
C GLU A 435 -20.17 8.08 -5.47
N ASP A 436 -20.31 9.23 -6.10
CA ASP A 436 -19.69 10.44 -5.60
C ASP A 436 -20.30 10.86 -4.27
N VAL A 437 -21.63 10.76 -4.20
CA VAL A 437 -22.47 11.11 -3.07
C VAL A 437 -23.55 10.05 -2.94
N ALA A 438 -23.89 9.66 -1.72
CA ALA A 438 -25.11 8.91 -1.43
C ALA A 438 -25.81 9.55 -0.24
N VAL A 439 -27.13 9.52 -0.26
CA VAL A 439 -27.98 10.28 0.65
C VAL A 439 -28.78 9.33 1.53
N ALA A 440 -28.88 9.63 2.82
CA ALA A 440 -29.79 8.96 3.75
C ALA A 440 -30.70 9.98 4.43
N GLU A 441 -32.00 9.86 4.19
CA GLU A 441 -33.02 10.58 4.97
C GLU A 441 -33.29 9.80 6.26
N VAL A 442 -32.81 10.33 7.39
CA VAL A 442 -32.98 9.72 8.70
C VAL A 442 -33.45 10.80 9.69
N PRO A 443 -34.73 10.82 10.09
CA PRO A 443 -35.28 11.89 10.94
C PRO A 443 -34.54 12.08 12.28
N LEU A 444 -34.07 10.98 12.86
CA LEU A 444 -33.40 10.92 14.17
C LEU A 444 -31.89 10.65 14.05
N LEU A 445 -31.25 11.07 12.95
CA LEU A 445 -29.83 10.81 12.71
C LEU A 445 -28.94 11.37 13.82
N LEU A 446 -29.20 12.62 14.22
CA LEU A 446 -28.44 13.33 15.24
C LEU A 446 -28.79 12.82 16.64
N GLU A 447 -30.08 12.69 16.94
CA GLU A 447 -30.59 12.17 18.20
C GLU A 447 -30.12 10.75 18.50
N GLY A 448 -29.97 9.93 17.46
CA GLY A 448 -29.47 8.57 17.58
C GLY A 448 -27.96 8.48 17.83
N GLY A 449 -27.23 9.59 17.74
CA GLY A 449 -25.78 9.65 17.84
C GLY A 449 -25.07 8.97 16.66
N TRP A 450 -25.71 8.92 15.48
CA TRP A 450 -25.20 8.14 14.34
C TRP A 450 -24.08 8.87 13.61
N VAL A 451 -24.05 10.21 13.67
CA VAL A 451 -22.99 11.03 13.08
C VAL A 451 -21.68 10.82 13.83
N GLU A 452 -21.71 10.82 15.16
CA GLU A 452 -20.57 10.56 16.04
C GLU A 452 -20.02 9.13 15.87
N GLN A 453 -20.89 8.21 15.46
CA GLN A 453 -20.54 6.83 15.11
C GLN A 453 -20.05 6.69 13.66
N GLY A 454 -19.91 7.80 12.94
CA GLY A 454 -19.38 7.87 11.58
C GLY A 454 -20.31 7.28 10.53
N LEU A 455 -21.63 7.38 10.67
CA LEU A 455 -22.60 6.93 9.67
C LEU A 455 -22.96 7.98 8.61
N ALA A 456 -22.56 9.23 8.82
CA ALA A 456 -22.64 10.32 7.84
C ALA A 456 -21.35 11.15 7.91
N ASP A 457 -20.88 11.60 6.75
CA ASP A 457 -19.72 12.48 6.60
C ASP A 457 -20.13 13.96 6.53
N VAL A 458 -21.36 14.21 6.05
CA VAL A 458 -21.97 15.54 5.91
C VAL A 458 -23.42 15.46 6.37
N VAL A 459 -23.87 16.43 7.14
CA VAL A 459 -25.27 16.56 7.60
C VAL A 459 -25.91 17.78 6.96
N VAL A 460 -27.04 17.57 6.30
CA VAL A 460 -27.84 18.60 5.64
C VAL A 460 -29.15 18.79 6.41
N GLY A 461 -29.33 19.98 6.97
CA GLY A 461 -30.57 20.39 7.62
C GLY A 461 -31.55 20.97 6.60
N VAL A 462 -32.83 20.61 6.70
CA VAL A 462 -33.89 21.24 5.92
C VAL A 462 -34.74 22.10 6.86
N SER A 463 -34.82 23.39 6.56
CA SER A 463 -35.56 24.37 7.35
C SER A 463 -36.73 24.96 6.58
N CYS A 464 -37.82 25.29 7.27
CA CYS A 464 -38.83 26.21 6.76
C CYS A 464 -39.58 26.83 7.95
N THR A 465 -40.40 27.85 7.69
CA THR A 465 -41.15 28.52 8.77
C THR A 465 -42.16 27.57 9.42
N GLU A 466 -42.41 27.78 10.72
CA GLU A 466 -43.37 26.96 11.48
C GLU A 466 -44.76 26.94 10.82
N GLY A 467 -45.24 28.08 10.33
CA GLY A 467 -46.53 28.17 9.65
C GLY A 467 -46.61 27.27 8.42
N VAL A 468 -45.55 27.23 7.60
CA VAL A 468 -45.47 26.33 6.44
C VAL A 468 -45.43 24.86 6.87
N ARG A 469 -44.67 24.55 7.93
CA ARG A 469 -44.59 23.20 8.50
C ARG A 469 -45.94 22.69 8.99
N ARG A 470 -46.62 23.47 9.82
CA ARG A 470 -47.95 23.16 10.38
C ARG A 470 -48.98 22.94 9.27
N ALA A 471 -49.00 23.82 8.26
CA ALA A 471 -49.88 23.67 7.10
C ALA A 471 -49.64 22.36 6.33
N ARG A 472 -48.37 22.00 6.08
CA ARG A 472 -48.01 20.73 5.41
C ARG A 472 -48.40 19.51 6.24
N LEU A 473 -48.19 19.53 7.55
CA LEU A 473 -48.56 18.42 8.44
C LEU A 473 -50.08 18.24 8.53
N ALA A 474 -50.84 19.33 8.58
CA ALA A 474 -52.30 19.28 8.56
C ALA A 474 -52.83 18.60 7.28
N THR A 475 -52.24 18.88 6.11
CA THR A 475 -52.62 18.19 4.85
C THR A 475 -52.33 16.69 4.85
N ARG A 476 -51.43 16.22 5.72
CA ARG A 476 -51.12 14.78 5.92
C ARG A 476 -52.03 14.12 6.96
N GLY A 477 -53.00 14.85 7.51
CA GLY A 477 -53.94 14.36 8.52
C GLY A 477 -53.34 14.23 9.91
N TRP A 478 -52.24 14.94 10.21
CA TRP A 478 -51.62 14.91 11.54
C TRP A 478 -52.26 15.97 12.44
N ASP A 479 -52.69 15.56 13.63
CA ASP A 479 -53.20 16.49 14.65
C ASP A 479 -52.05 17.19 15.41
N GLU A 480 -52.37 18.30 16.07
CA GLU A 480 -51.37 19.11 16.80
C GLU A 480 -50.66 18.30 17.90
N GLU A 481 -51.38 17.37 18.53
CA GLU A 481 -50.89 16.55 19.64
C GLU A 481 -49.84 15.53 19.18
N THR A 482 -50.06 14.88 18.04
CA THR A 482 -49.11 13.97 17.39
C THR A 482 -47.87 14.72 16.94
N VAL A 483 -48.04 15.91 16.35
CA VAL A 483 -46.91 16.74 15.93
C VAL A 483 -46.07 17.14 17.14
N ALA A 484 -46.69 17.68 18.19
CA ALA A 484 -45.99 18.08 19.42
C ALA A 484 -45.25 16.89 20.08
N THR A 485 -45.86 15.70 20.07
CA THR A 485 -45.23 14.48 20.57
C THR A 485 -43.97 14.14 19.79
N LEU A 486 -44.03 14.12 18.45
CA LEU A 486 -42.88 13.78 17.60
C LEU A 486 -41.78 14.85 17.62
N GLU A 487 -42.14 16.11 17.79
CA GLU A 487 -41.21 17.22 18.02
C GLU A 487 -40.50 17.06 19.37
N SER A 488 -41.21 16.64 20.43
CA SER A 488 -40.61 16.40 21.76
C SER A 488 -39.57 15.26 21.80
N TRP A 489 -39.56 14.40 20.78
CA TRP A 489 -38.60 13.31 20.65
C TRP A 489 -37.34 13.70 19.89
N GLN A 490 -37.32 14.90 19.32
CA GLN A 490 -36.23 15.45 18.54
C GLN A 490 -35.48 16.54 19.31
N TRP A 491 -34.27 16.85 18.86
CA TRP A 491 -33.60 18.07 19.30
C TRP A 491 -34.44 19.29 18.93
N ALA A 492 -34.27 20.38 19.68
CA ALA A 492 -34.82 21.66 19.28
C ALA A 492 -34.30 22.03 17.89
N GLU A 493 -35.14 22.65 17.07
CA GLU A 493 -34.82 22.94 15.67
C GLU A 493 -33.54 23.78 15.53
N ALA A 494 -33.35 24.77 16.39
CA ALA A 494 -32.15 25.60 16.40
C ALA A 494 -30.88 24.76 16.64
N ASP A 495 -30.90 23.87 17.63
CA ASP A 495 -29.76 22.99 17.96
C ASP A 495 -29.50 21.98 16.83
N LYS A 496 -30.57 21.44 16.23
CA LYS A 496 -30.50 20.53 15.09
C LYS A 496 -29.85 21.19 13.87
N LEU A 497 -30.29 22.39 13.50
CA LEU A 497 -29.75 23.12 12.36
C LEU A 497 -28.32 23.60 12.63
N ALA A 498 -27.99 23.98 13.88
CA ALA A 498 -26.63 24.35 14.25
C ALA A 498 -25.62 23.18 14.17
N ALA A 499 -26.10 21.94 14.27
CA ALA A 499 -25.29 20.74 14.10
C ALA A 499 -25.13 20.28 12.64
N CYS A 500 -25.77 20.97 11.68
CA CYS A 500 -25.67 20.64 10.25
C CYS A 500 -24.50 21.38 9.58
N ASP A 501 -23.84 20.73 8.63
CA ASP A 501 -22.81 21.36 7.79
C ASP A 501 -23.42 22.35 6.80
N PHE A 502 -24.60 22.01 6.26
CA PHE A 502 -25.33 22.83 5.31
C PHE A 502 -26.82 22.89 5.69
N VAL A 503 -27.47 24.01 5.36
CA VAL A 503 -28.91 24.19 5.59
C VAL A 503 -29.60 24.58 4.28
N VAL A 504 -30.63 23.83 3.92
CA VAL A 504 -31.48 24.09 2.76
C VAL A 504 -32.78 24.73 3.23
N ASP A 505 -33.03 25.97 2.79
CA ASP A 505 -34.30 26.63 3.02
C ASP A 505 -35.39 26.11 2.06
N ASN A 506 -36.50 25.67 2.63
CA ASN A 506 -37.71 25.19 1.97
C ASN A 506 -38.96 25.99 2.39
N GLY A 507 -38.77 27.27 2.74
CA GLY A 507 -39.86 28.23 2.99
C GLY A 507 -40.50 28.78 1.72
N GLY A 508 -39.81 28.72 0.58
CA GLY A 508 -40.24 29.25 -0.71
C GLY A 508 -41.07 28.30 -1.58
N THR A 509 -41.03 28.54 -2.89
CA THR A 509 -41.67 27.71 -3.91
C THR A 509 -40.85 26.45 -4.22
N LEU A 510 -41.43 25.52 -4.98
CA LEU A 510 -40.70 24.33 -5.46
C LEU A 510 -39.50 24.71 -6.36
N GLU A 511 -39.60 25.82 -7.10
CA GLU A 511 -38.50 26.29 -7.95
C GLU A 511 -37.35 26.85 -7.12
N ASP A 512 -37.67 27.60 -6.05
CA ASP A 512 -36.66 28.07 -5.09
C ASP A 512 -35.96 26.88 -4.43
N LEU A 513 -36.72 25.84 -4.05
CA LEU A 513 -36.16 24.62 -3.48
C LEU A 513 -35.21 23.91 -4.45
N LYS A 514 -35.56 23.81 -5.74
CA LYS A 514 -34.67 23.22 -6.75
C LYS A 514 -33.37 24.00 -6.89
N GLN A 515 -33.44 25.33 -6.86
CA GLN A 515 -32.23 26.18 -6.89
C GLN A 515 -31.36 25.96 -5.64
N ASN A 516 -31.98 25.87 -4.45
CA ASN A 516 -31.26 25.60 -3.20
C ASN A 516 -30.62 24.20 -3.20
N VAL A 517 -31.29 23.19 -3.75
CA VAL A 517 -30.71 21.83 -3.90
C VAL A 517 -29.57 21.83 -4.93
N ALA A 518 -29.68 22.59 -6.02
CA ALA A 518 -28.59 22.72 -6.98
C ALA A 518 -27.35 23.39 -6.36
N GLU A 519 -27.54 24.37 -5.49
CA GLU A 519 -26.46 24.97 -4.71
C GLU A 519 -25.86 23.97 -3.71
N LEU A 520 -26.68 23.21 -2.98
CA LEU A 520 -26.21 22.15 -2.10
C LEU A 520 -25.34 21.13 -2.85
N LEU A 521 -25.74 20.71 -4.04
CA LEU A 521 -24.95 19.78 -4.86
C LEU A 521 -23.55 20.33 -5.18
N ARG A 522 -23.44 21.64 -5.48
CA ARG A 522 -22.13 22.29 -5.67
C ARG A 522 -21.29 22.23 -4.39
N GLN A 523 -21.89 22.54 -3.25
CA GLN A 523 -21.22 22.52 -1.95
C GLN A 523 -20.74 21.10 -1.57
N LEU A 524 -21.54 20.07 -1.87
CA LEU A 524 -21.16 18.66 -1.66
C LEU A 524 -19.96 18.25 -2.53
N VAL A 525 -19.94 18.68 -3.80
CA VAL A 525 -18.81 18.46 -4.71
C VAL A 525 -17.53 19.11 -4.17
N ASP A 526 -17.61 20.36 -3.72
CA ASP A 526 -16.47 21.07 -3.13
C ASP A 526 -15.98 20.38 -1.85
N ARG A 527 -16.90 19.99 -0.96
CA ARG A 527 -16.59 19.23 0.25
C ARG A 527 -15.88 17.91 -0.03
N ARG A 528 -16.30 17.21 -1.09
CA ARG A 528 -15.65 15.96 -1.52
C ARG A 528 -14.25 16.22 -2.07
N ARG A 529 -14.07 17.30 -2.83
CA ARG A 529 -12.76 17.72 -3.34
C ARG A 529 -11.80 18.03 -2.20
N GLU A 530 -12.24 18.75 -1.18
CA GLU A 530 -11.45 19.00 0.03
C GLU A 530 -11.02 17.70 0.72
N SER A 531 -11.95 16.77 0.94
CA SER A 531 -11.64 15.46 1.53
C SER A 531 -10.63 14.66 0.70
N ARG A 532 -10.74 14.71 -0.64
CA ARG A 532 -9.76 14.07 -1.54
C ARG A 532 -8.38 14.69 -1.41
N VAL A 533 -8.28 16.03 -1.37
CA VAL A 533 -7.00 16.74 -1.18
C VAL A 533 -6.40 16.41 0.19
N ALA A 534 -7.23 16.34 1.24
CA ALA A 534 -6.78 15.95 2.57
C ALA A 534 -6.24 14.50 2.61
N LEU A 535 -6.91 13.57 1.94
CA LEU A 535 -6.43 12.18 1.78
C LEU A 535 -5.10 12.13 1.02
N GLU A 536 -4.98 12.85 -0.09
CA GLU A 536 -3.75 12.93 -0.87
C GLU A 536 -2.59 13.49 -0.05
N ASN A 537 -2.81 14.59 0.68
CA ASN A 537 -1.81 15.17 1.59
C ASN A 537 -1.40 14.20 2.70
N ARG A 538 -2.37 13.49 3.30
CA ARG A 538 -2.09 12.47 4.33
C ARG A 538 -1.25 11.34 3.77
N LEU A 539 -1.61 10.81 2.60
CA LEU A 539 -0.87 9.75 1.92
C LEU A 539 0.55 10.22 1.56
N ASN A 540 0.69 11.43 1.02
CA ASN A 540 1.98 12.04 0.69
C ASN A 540 2.89 12.18 1.91
N ALA A 541 2.34 12.58 3.06
CA ALA A 541 3.09 12.67 4.31
C ALA A 541 3.67 11.32 4.75
N LEU A 542 2.96 10.21 4.52
CA LEU A 542 3.41 8.87 4.94
C LEU A 542 4.69 8.43 4.25
N TRP A 543 4.87 8.76 2.96
CA TRP A 543 6.04 8.35 2.19
C TRP A 543 7.08 9.44 1.94
N ALA A 544 6.82 10.68 2.35
CA ALA A 544 7.79 11.78 2.28
C ALA A 544 8.98 11.63 3.25
N GLY A 545 8.96 10.64 4.15
CA GLY A 545 10.06 10.39 5.09
C GLY A 545 9.93 11.13 6.43
N ASN A 546 8.89 11.96 6.62
CA ASN A 546 8.65 12.77 7.82
C ASN A 546 7.91 12.03 8.96
N CYS A 547 8.11 10.72 9.08
CA CYS A 547 7.63 9.92 10.21
C CYS A 547 8.81 9.33 10.97
#